data_AF-A0A957QHC9-F1
#
_entry.id   AF-A0A957QHC9-F1
#
_cell.length_a   1.000
_cell.length_b   1.000
_cell.length_c   1.000
_cell.angle_alpha   90.00
_cell.angle_beta   90.00
_cell.angle_gamma   90.00
#
_symmetry.space_group_name_H-M   'P 1'
#
loop_
_entity.id
_entity.type
_entity.pdbx_description
1 polymer ?
#
loop_
_entity_poly.entity_id
_entity_poly.type
_entity_poly.pdbx_seq_one_letter_code
_entity_poly.pdbx_strand_id
1 'polypeptide(L)'
;MVRRHIYLHGLLALLFLLTLACGSIGLPELLGGPTATPPPPTATPEGNVLEYNVAPYEVTLAAGENVPGTQIYFNGESNGAFQLSLDGLPVEKFAVDSLTWAGIIAPGVTGDYRMRLVPALNSRLTVAGLVDVTILDPAPVEVGNSVNLSGPIRFNNIPQTYSIELNQTLPGTTVFYAGKTTDGALLGGTIQTSPYRKEGDALVWTGQLRANVMVRYDLRVVNFTDNRLNLVGTADLAITPAQ
;
A
#
# COMPACT_ATOMS: atom_id res chain seq x y z
N MET A 1 2.37 -50.29 58.25
CA MET A 1 2.70 -51.62 57.70
C MET A 1 3.05 -51.43 56.22
N VAL A 2 4.32 -51.24 55.83
CA VAL A 2 5.38 -52.25 55.54
C VAL A 2 4.90 -53.23 54.44
N ARG A 3 5.44 -53.29 53.21
CA ARG A 3 6.81 -53.64 52.74
C ARG A 3 6.87 -53.37 51.21
N ARG A 4 7.72 -52.51 50.62
CA ARG A 4 9.10 -52.69 50.05
C ARG A 4 9.42 -54.02 49.33
N HIS A 5 9.80 -53.92 48.04
CA HIS A 5 11.09 -54.32 47.43
C HIS A 5 11.11 -53.85 45.94
N ILE A 6 12.10 -53.21 45.28
CA ILE A 6 13.57 -53.08 45.30
C ILE A 6 14.23 -53.76 44.07
N TYR A 7 14.79 -52.91 43.20
CA TYR A 7 16.03 -53.00 42.38
C TYR A 7 16.11 -53.95 41.17
N LEU A 8 16.60 -53.42 40.02
CA LEU A 8 17.96 -53.71 39.55
C LEU A 8 18.45 -52.67 38.51
N HIS A 9 19.52 -51.97 38.84
CA HIS A 9 20.30 -51.13 37.92
C HIS A 9 21.40 -51.95 37.24
N GLY A 10 21.64 -51.66 35.96
CA GLY A 10 22.97 -51.31 35.50
C GLY A 10 23.80 -52.35 34.74
N LEU A 11 24.76 -51.79 34.01
CA LEU A 11 25.96 -52.40 33.41
C LEU A 11 25.84 -52.85 31.94
N LEU A 12 26.42 -52.08 31.01
CA LEU A 12 27.83 -52.27 30.61
C LEU A 12 28.06 -51.58 29.25
N ALA A 13 28.81 -50.48 29.28
CA ALA A 13 29.52 -49.95 28.13
C ALA A 13 30.83 -50.75 27.97
N LEU A 14 31.17 -51.24 26.77
CA LEU A 14 32.56 -51.20 26.27
C LEU A 14 32.75 -51.75 24.83
N LEU A 15 33.33 -50.87 24.00
CA LEU A 15 34.47 -51.07 23.07
C LEU A 15 34.35 -51.83 21.72
N PHE A 16 34.70 -51.05 20.67
CA PHE A 16 35.57 -51.36 19.50
C PHE A 16 35.08 -52.34 18.41
N LEU A 17 35.51 -52.29 17.14
CA LEU A 17 36.02 -51.32 16.14
C LEU A 17 36.30 -52.22 14.89
N LEU A 18 36.17 -51.68 13.67
CA LEU A 18 36.55 -52.27 12.35
C LEU A 18 35.63 -53.39 11.81
N THR A 19 35.32 -53.56 10.52
CA THR A 19 35.59 -52.87 9.24
C THR A 19 34.76 -53.56 8.13
N LEU A 20 34.67 -52.90 6.97
CA LEU A 20 34.50 -53.44 5.61
C LEU A 20 33.07 -53.68 5.07
N ALA A 21 32.62 -52.68 4.31
CA ALA A 21 32.23 -52.75 2.90
C ALA A 21 31.36 -53.93 2.42
N CYS A 22 30.11 -53.64 2.02
CA CYS A 22 29.61 -54.09 0.72
C CYS A 22 28.34 -53.36 0.27
N GLY A 23 28.45 -52.75 -0.92
CA GLY A 23 27.41 -52.56 -1.95
C GLY A 23 25.99 -52.14 -1.55
N SER A 24 25.71 -50.84 -1.59
CA SER A 24 24.35 -50.37 -1.88
C SER A 24 24.18 -50.20 -3.38
N ILE A 25 23.39 -51.12 -3.94
CA ILE A 25 22.83 -51.11 -5.29
C ILE A 25 22.01 -49.82 -5.48
N GLY A 26 22.27 -49.11 -6.59
CA GLY A 26 21.59 -47.88 -6.95
C GLY A 26 20.11 -48.10 -7.28
N LEU A 27 19.25 -47.35 -6.60
CA LEU A 27 17.90 -47.01 -7.04
C LEU A 27 17.99 -45.76 -7.94
N PRO A 28 17.24 -45.66 -9.04
CA PRO A 28 17.19 -44.43 -9.82
C PRO A 28 16.38 -43.37 -9.04
N GLU A 29 17.04 -42.29 -8.65
CA GLU A 29 16.39 -41.05 -8.20
C GLU A 29 15.52 -40.50 -9.33
N LEU A 30 14.22 -40.72 -9.21
CA LEU A 30 13.22 -39.86 -9.82
C LEU A 30 12.96 -38.71 -8.84
N LEU A 31 13.10 -37.47 -9.33
CA LEU A 31 12.64 -36.21 -8.71
C LEU A 31 13.57 -35.57 -7.66
N GLY A 32 14.49 -34.72 -8.13
CA GLY A 32 15.31 -33.83 -7.30
C GLY A 32 15.85 -32.64 -8.09
N GLY A 33 14.97 -31.77 -8.60
CA GLY A 33 15.39 -30.48 -9.14
C GLY A 33 15.83 -29.54 -8.01
N PRO A 34 16.83 -28.67 -8.21
CA PRO A 34 17.27 -27.74 -7.17
C PRO A 34 16.10 -26.83 -6.79
N THR A 35 15.78 -26.76 -5.50
CA THR A 35 14.90 -25.76 -4.92
C THR A 35 15.50 -24.38 -5.21
N ALA A 36 14.99 -23.73 -6.26
CA ALA A 36 15.35 -22.37 -6.60
C ALA A 36 14.91 -21.48 -5.44
N THR A 37 15.89 -20.97 -4.69
CA THR A 37 15.67 -19.88 -3.75
C THR A 37 15.00 -18.74 -4.52
N PRO A 38 13.88 -18.17 -4.05
CA PRO A 38 13.30 -17.01 -4.71
C PRO A 38 14.38 -15.91 -4.76
N PRO A 39 14.57 -15.25 -5.90
CA PRO A 39 15.58 -14.20 -6.01
C PRO A 39 15.32 -13.13 -4.95
N PRO A 40 16.36 -12.53 -4.36
CA PRO A 40 16.18 -11.40 -3.46
C PRO A 40 15.39 -10.31 -4.19
N PRO A 41 14.49 -9.59 -3.49
CA PRO A 41 13.71 -8.53 -4.11
C PRO A 41 14.67 -7.54 -4.79
N THR A 42 14.52 -7.41 -6.11
CA THR A 42 15.29 -6.46 -6.89
C THR A 42 14.74 -5.08 -6.60
N ALA A 43 15.58 -4.15 -6.13
CA ALA A 43 15.18 -2.76 -5.93
C ALA A 43 14.68 -2.19 -7.27
N THR A 44 13.48 -1.59 -7.26
CA THR A 44 12.91 -0.91 -8.42
C THR A 44 13.84 0.25 -8.83
N PRO A 45 14.17 0.42 -10.13
CA PRO A 45 14.98 1.55 -10.60
C PRO A 45 14.37 2.89 -10.17
N GLU A 46 15.19 3.85 -9.75
CA GLU A 46 14.77 5.24 -9.63
C GLU A 46 14.27 5.73 -11.00
N GLY A 47 13.01 6.16 -11.09
CA GLY A 47 12.51 6.87 -12.27
C GLY A 47 11.02 6.75 -12.62
N ASN A 48 10.26 5.80 -12.05
CA ASN A 48 8.82 5.69 -12.34
C ASN A 48 8.00 5.55 -11.06
N VAL A 49 7.75 6.70 -10.42
CA VAL A 49 7.04 6.79 -9.13
C VAL A 49 5.98 7.87 -9.20
N LEU A 50 4.81 7.61 -8.61
CA LEU A 50 3.81 8.63 -8.30
C LEU A 50 3.69 8.78 -6.79
N GLU A 51 3.84 10.03 -6.33
CA GLU A 51 3.72 10.40 -4.94
C GLU A 51 2.42 11.16 -4.70
N TYR A 52 1.69 10.73 -3.68
CA TYR A 52 0.51 11.41 -3.17
C TYR A 52 0.82 11.82 -1.74
N ASN A 53 1.38 13.01 -1.62
CA ASN A 53 1.79 13.56 -0.34
C ASN A 53 0.57 14.13 0.39
N VAL A 54 0.63 14.13 1.72
CA VAL A 54 -0.37 14.73 2.62
C VAL A 54 -1.80 14.24 2.38
N ALA A 55 -1.99 12.97 2.04
CA ALA A 55 -3.31 12.37 1.88
C ALA A 55 -4.04 12.36 3.24
N PRO A 56 -5.18 13.06 3.38
CA PRO A 56 -5.96 13.02 4.61
C PRO A 56 -6.47 11.60 4.88
N TYR A 57 -6.32 11.14 6.12
CA TYR A 57 -6.74 9.82 6.52
C TYR A 57 -7.42 9.85 7.88
N GLU A 58 -8.56 9.16 7.97
CA GLU A 58 -9.30 8.96 9.21
C GLU A 58 -9.98 7.59 9.17
N VAL A 59 -9.87 6.84 10.27
CA VAL A 59 -10.59 5.59 10.45
C VAL A 59 -10.97 5.41 11.91
N THR A 60 -12.16 4.86 12.15
CA THR A 60 -12.63 4.50 13.49
C THR A 60 -12.69 2.99 13.64
N LEU A 61 -11.90 2.46 14.56
CA LEU A 61 -11.72 1.05 14.84
C LEU A 61 -12.53 0.59 16.06
N ALA A 62 -13.15 -0.58 15.94
CA ALA A 62 -13.56 -1.39 17.08
C ALA A 62 -12.37 -2.21 17.61
N ALA A 63 -12.46 -2.64 18.87
CA ALA A 63 -11.52 -3.62 19.40
C ALA A 63 -11.54 -4.88 18.52
N GLY A 64 -10.36 -5.32 18.10
CA GLY A 64 -10.19 -6.41 17.16
C GLY A 64 -10.02 -6.00 15.69
N GLU A 65 -9.96 -4.69 15.38
CA GLU A 65 -9.74 -4.20 14.02
C GLU A 65 -8.32 -3.66 13.82
N ASN A 66 -7.84 -3.70 12.57
CA ASN A 66 -6.57 -3.10 12.15
C ASN A 66 -6.81 -1.74 11.51
N VAL A 67 -5.85 -0.82 11.61
CA VAL A 67 -5.79 0.33 10.70
C VAL A 67 -5.53 -0.20 9.28
N PRO A 68 -6.44 0.03 8.31
CA PRO A 68 -6.28 -0.48 6.95
C PRO A 68 -4.91 -0.14 6.34
N GLY A 69 -4.25 -1.14 5.75
CA GLY A 69 -2.97 -0.98 5.07
C GLY A 69 -1.74 -0.93 5.98
N THR A 70 -1.90 -1.24 7.27
CA THR A 70 -0.81 -1.21 8.25
C THR A 70 -0.79 -2.49 9.09
N GLN A 71 0.21 -2.64 9.97
CA GLN A 71 0.27 -3.67 11.00
C GLN A 71 -0.14 -3.15 12.39
N ILE A 72 -0.91 -2.04 12.44
CA ILE A 72 -1.44 -1.50 13.68
C ILE A 72 -2.78 -2.15 13.97
N TYR A 73 -2.84 -2.90 15.07
CA TYR A 73 -4.04 -3.56 15.57
C TYR A 73 -4.54 -2.87 16.84
N PHE A 74 -5.86 -2.68 16.95
CA PHE A 74 -6.49 -2.13 18.15
C PHE A 74 -7.04 -3.25 19.02
N ASN A 75 -6.42 -3.49 20.18
CA ASN A 75 -6.79 -4.59 21.08
C ASN A 75 -7.97 -4.21 22.00
N GLY A 76 -8.18 -2.92 22.25
CA GLY A 76 -9.24 -2.40 23.12
C GLY A 76 -8.74 -1.28 24.03
N GLU A 77 -9.57 -0.85 24.97
CA GLU A 77 -9.25 0.21 25.92
C GLU A 77 -9.24 -0.35 27.35
N SER A 78 -8.25 0.05 28.15
CA SER A 78 -8.15 -0.32 29.56
C SER A 78 -7.55 0.84 30.36
N ASN A 79 -8.19 1.22 31.46
CA ASN A 79 -7.75 2.32 32.35
C ASN A 79 -7.52 3.65 31.61
N GLY A 80 -8.31 3.95 30.59
CA GLY A 80 -8.19 5.18 29.78
C GLY A 80 -7.05 5.17 28.76
N ALA A 81 -6.36 4.03 28.60
CA ALA A 81 -5.33 3.85 27.60
C ALA A 81 -5.80 2.87 26.51
N PHE A 82 -5.49 3.21 25.27
CA PHE A 82 -5.68 2.36 24.12
C PHE A 82 -4.56 1.31 24.07
N GLN A 83 -4.97 0.05 24.07
CA GLN A 83 -4.09 -1.10 23.93
C GLN A 83 -3.96 -1.42 22.45
N LEU A 84 -2.76 -1.29 21.91
CA LEU A 84 -2.43 -1.50 20.50
C LEU A 84 -1.42 -2.63 20.36
N SER A 85 -1.33 -3.19 19.16
CA SER A 85 -0.18 -3.99 18.73
C SER A 85 0.40 -3.38 17.46
N LEU A 86 1.69 -3.05 17.48
CA LEU A 86 2.43 -2.52 16.34
C LEU A 86 3.47 -3.57 15.93
N ASP A 87 3.34 -4.11 14.72
CA ASP A 87 4.19 -5.22 14.25
C ASP A 87 4.22 -6.41 15.23
N GLY A 88 3.07 -6.68 15.86
CA GLY A 88 2.89 -7.73 16.88
C GLY A 88 3.41 -7.39 18.28
N LEU A 89 4.05 -6.23 18.48
CA LEU A 89 4.51 -5.79 19.80
C LEU A 89 3.41 -5.01 20.53
N PRO A 90 3.08 -5.36 21.78
CA PRO A 90 2.07 -4.63 22.54
C PRO A 90 2.57 -3.22 22.88
N VAL A 91 1.72 -2.22 22.66
CA VAL A 91 1.99 -0.82 22.97
C VAL A 91 0.75 -0.21 23.60
N GLU A 92 0.95 0.57 24.65
CA GLU A 92 -0.09 1.39 25.27
C GLU A 92 0.04 2.85 24.82
N LYS A 93 -1.08 3.47 24.43
CA LYS A 93 -1.14 4.88 24.01
C LYS A 93 -2.37 5.57 24.59
N PHE A 94 -2.26 6.87 24.82
CA PHE A 94 -3.37 7.70 25.28
C PHE A 94 -3.97 8.50 24.13
N ALA A 95 -5.14 9.08 24.37
CA ALA A 95 -5.71 10.05 23.44
C ALA A 95 -4.71 11.18 23.14
N VAL A 96 -4.68 11.63 21.88
CA VAL A 96 -3.80 12.69 21.35
C VAL A 96 -2.33 12.26 21.13
N ASP A 97 -1.94 11.07 21.58
CA ASP A 97 -0.62 10.50 21.28
C ASP A 97 -0.43 10.34 19.77
N SER A 98 0.83 10.44 19.33
CA SER A 98 1.22 10.15 17.96
C SER A 98 1.18 8.65 17.69
N LEU A 99 0.84 8.30 16.45
CA LEU A 99 0.86 6.94 15.93
C LEU A 99 1.45 6.99 14.53
N THR A 100 2.66 6.47 14.38
CA THR A 100 3.41 6.48 13.13
C THR A 100 3.63 5.06 12.65
N TRP A 101 3.52 4.84 11.35
CA TRP A 101 3.84 3.57 10.71
C TRP A 101 4.30 3.82 9.29
N ALA A 102 5.32 3.10 8.84
CA ALA A 102 5.75 3.15 7.45
C ALA A 102 5.97 1.73 6.94
N GLY A 103 5.55 1.46 5.71
CA GLY A 103 5.69 0.13 5.13
C GLY A 103 4.95 -0.06 3.82
N ILE A 104 4.83 -1.33 3.43
CA ILE A 104 4.14 -1.74 2.21
C ILE A 104 2.65 -1.86 2.51
N ILE A 105 1.83 -1.07 1.82
CA ILE A 105 0.36 -1.14 1.90
C ILE A 105 -0.15 -2.29 1.03
N ALA A 106 0.42 -2.41 -0.17
CA ALA A 106 0.09 -3.42 -1.17
C ALA A 106 1.27 -3.58 -2.15
N PRO A 107 1.32 -4.63 -3.00
CA PRO A 107 2.41 -4.78 -3.96
C PRO A 107 2.62 -3.54 -4.84
N GLY A 108 3.83 -2.96 -4.78
CA GLY A 108 4.17 -1.73 -5.49
C GLY A 108 3.60 -0.44 -4.89
N VAL A 109 3.06 -0.48 -3.67
CA VAL A 109 2.52 0.69 -2.96
C VAL A 109 3.06 0.73 -1.54
N THR A 110 3.72 1.82 -1.19
CA THR A 110 4.15 2.10 0.19
C THR A 110 3.39 3.27 0.78
N GLY A 111 3.33 3.31 2.10
CA GLY A 111 2.74 4.41 2.85
C GLY A 111 3.60 4.80 4.04
N ASP A 112 3.67 6.09 4.32
CA ASP A 112 4.16 6.67 5.56
C ASP A 112 3.00 7.38 6.27
N TYR A 113 2.50 6.76 7.34
CA TYR A 113 1.37 7.21 8.13
C TYR A 113 1.85 8.03 9.31
N ARG A 114 1.38 9.27 9.39
CA ARG A 114 1.64 10.21 10.49
C ARG A 114 0.31 10.61 11.12
N MET A 115 -0.14 9.78 12.07
CA MET A 115 -1.47 9.86 12.67
C MET A 115 -1.41 10.24 14.15
N ARG A 116 -2.59 10.55 14.70
CA ARG A 116 -2.84 10.72 16.12
C ARG A 116 -4.08 9.95 16.54
N LEU A 117 -4.09 9.53 17.80
CA LEU A 117 -5.27 8.93 18.42
C LEU A 117 -6.24 10.05 18.76
N VAL A 118 -7.47 9.95 18.27
CA VAL A 118 -8.55 10.88 18.57
C VAL A 118 -9.51 10.15 19.53
N PRO A 119 -9.85 10.76 20.68
CA PRO A 119 -10.84 10.17 21.57
C PRO A 119 -12.15 10.00 20.80
N ALA A 120 -12.66 8.76 20.73
CA ALA A 120 -13.95 8.48 20.14
C ALA A 120 -14.95 8.08 21.23
N LEU A 121 -16.24 8.26 20.93
CA LEU A 121 -17.31 7.80 21.79
C LEU A 121 -17.41 6.27 21.74
N ASN A 122 -17.92 5.66 22.81
CA ASN A 122 -18.28 4.23 22.86
C ASN A 122 -17.08 3.26 22.76
N SER A 123 -15.94 3.58 23.39
CA SER A 123 -14.75 2.72 23.45
C SER A 123 -14.22 2.26 22.08
N ARG A 124 -14.45 3.08 21.06
CA ARG A 124 -13.82 2.95 19.75
C ARG A 124 -12.54 3.78 19.73
N LEU A 125 -11.63 3.43 18.84
CA LEU A 125 -10.44 4.23 18.57
C LEU A 125 -10.61 4.93 17.23
N THR A 126 -10.65 6.26 17.21
CA THR A 126 -10.44 7.00 15.96
C THR A 126 -8.96 7.31 15.82
N VAL A 127 -8.40 7.04 14.65
CA VAL A 127 -7.07 7.54 14.28
C VAL A 127 -7.23 8.48 13.09
N ALA A 128 -6.54 9.62 13.14
CA ALA A 128 -6.62 10.62 12.08
C ALA A 128 -5.23 11.24 11.84
N GLY A 129 -4.94 11.59 10.60
CA GLY A 129 -3.70 12.25 10.25
C GLY A 129 -3.45 12.33 8.75
N LEU A 130 -2.18 12.33 8.39
CA LEU A 130 -1.71 12.42 7.01
C LEU A 130 -0.97 11.14 6.63
N VAL A 131 -1.09 10.75 5.37
CA VAL A 131 -0.36 9.63 4.78
C VAL A 131 0.34 10.11 3.53
N ASP A 132 1.62 9.79 3.39
CA ASP A 132 2.32 9.94 2.12
C ASP A 132 2.29 8.58 1.42
N VAL A 133 1.65 8.52 0.25
CA VAL A 133 1.48 7.27 -0.52
C VAL A 133 2.38 7.30 -1.73
N THR A 134 3.20 6.27 -1.90
CA THR A 134 4.10 6.13 -3.05
C THR A 134 3.69 4.92 -3.87
N ILE A 135 3.44 5.13 -5.16
CA ILE A 135 3.11 4.09 -6.12
C ILE A 135 4.30 3.90 -7.05
N LEU A 136 4.87 2.71 -7.03
CA LEU A 136 5.97 2.33 -7.91
C LEU A 136 5.44 1.84 -9.26
N ASP A 137 6.20 2.08 -10.32
CA ASP A 137 5.94 1.64 -11.69
C ASP A 137 4.47 1.76 -12.16
N PRO A 138 3.83 2.93 -12.01
CA PRO A 138 2.45 3.10 -12.45
C PRO A 138 2.33 2.90 -13.97
N ALA A 139 1.24 2.26 -14.38
CA ALA A 139 0.85 2.05 -15.77
C ALA A 139 -0.60 2.55 -15.97
N PRO A 140 -0.81 3.88 -16.14
CA PRO A 140 -2.14 4.46 -16.21
C PRO A 140 -2.97 3.93 -17.38
N VAL A 141 -4.20 3.49 -17.08
CA VAL A 141 -5.22 3.11 -18.07
C VAL A 141 -6.53 3.81 -17.70
N GLU A 142 -7.06 4.64 -18.59
CA GLU A 142 -8.35 5.30 -18.37
C GLU A 142 -9.49 4.29 -18.50
N VAL A 143 -10.41 4.30 -17.53
CA VAL A 143 -11.57 3.37 -17.48
C VAL A 143 -12.92 4.11 -17.57
N GLY A 144 -12.89 5.44 -17.65
CA GLY A 144 -14.07 6.29 -17.74
C GLY A 144 -14.72 6.61 -16.40
N ASN A 145 -15.55 7.65 -16.40
CA ASN A 145 -16.07 8.28 -15.18
C ASN A 145 -17.26 7.55 -14.52
N SER A 146 -17.74 6.45 -15.13
CA SER A 146 -18.83 5.63 -14.57
C SER A 146 -18.33 4.56 -13.60
N VAL A 147 -17.01 4.38 -13.47
CA VAL A 147 -16.43 3.41 -12.53
C VAL A 147 -16.35 4.03 -11.14
N ASN A 148 -16.98 3.39 -10.16
CA ASN A 148 -16.86 3.77 -8.76
C ASN A 148 -15.53 3.27 -8.20
N LEU A 149 -14.78 4.16 -7.53
CA LEU A 149 -13.59 3.78 -6.79
C LEU A 149 -14.01 2.88 -5.63
N SER A 150 -13.59 1.61 -5.67
CA SER A 150 -13.82 0.64 -4.63
C SER A 150 -12.51 0.02 -4.19
N GLY A 151 -12.34 -0.12 -2.89
CA GLY A 151 -11.16 -0.71 -2.27
C GLY A 151 -11.26 -0.60 -0.75
N PRO A 152 -10.68 -1.56 0.00
CA PRO A 152 -10.69 -1.54 1.46
C PRO A 152 -9.85 -0.39 2.05
N ILE A 153 -8.92 0.18 1.27
CA ILE A 153 -8.12 1.34 1.67
C ILE A 153 -8.44 2.48 0.72
N ARG A 154 -8.85 3.62 1.29
CA ARG A 154 -9.21 4.81 0.52
C ARG A 154 -8.53 6.06 1.08
N PHE A 155 -8.04 6.88 0.17
CA PHE A 155 -7.55 8.21 0.46
C PHE A 155 -8.35 9.18 -0.41
N ASN A 156 -9.04 10.13 0.20
CA ASN A 156 -9.93 11.04 -0.53
C ASN A 156 -9.45 12.47 -0.40
N ASN A 157 -9.80 13.30 -1.39
CA ASN A 157 -9.51 14.73 -1.40
C ASN A 157 -8.02 15.05 -1.23
N ILE A 158 -7.13 14.23 -1.81
CA ILE A 158 -5.69 14.48 -1.78
C ILE A 158 -5.41 15.70 -2.66
N PRO A 159 -4.90 16.83 -2.14
CA PRO A 159 -4.69 18.04 -2.93
C PRO A 159 -3.68 17.80 -4.06
N GLN A 160 -4.01 18.25 -5.27
CA GLN A 160 -3.15 18.12 -6.44
C GLN A 160 -2.95 19.48 -7.12
N THR A 161 -1.73 19.73 -7.58
CA THR A 161 -1.37 20.87 -8.42
C THR A 161 -0.38 20.41 -9.48
N TYR A 162 -0.70 20.70 -10.74
CA TYR A 162 0.13 20.31 -11.86
C TYR A 162 0.41 21.50 -12.77
N SER A 163 1.63 21.54 -13.28
CA SER A 163 2.07 22.44 -14.34
C SER A 163 2.72 21.56 -15.40
N ILE A 164 2.02 21.30 -16.49
CA ILE A 164 2.50 20.41 -17.56
C ILE A 164 2.83 21.23 -18.82
N GLU A 165 3.93 20.90 -19.47
CA GLU A 165 4.36 21.57 -20.70
C GLU A 165 3.71 20.97 -21.94
N LEU A 166 3.88 21.63 -23.09
CA LEU A 166 3.43 21.12 -24.38
C LEU A 166 3.96 19.70 -24.62
N ASN A 167 3.07 18.82 -25.05
CA ASN A 167 3.27 17.39 -25.29
C ASN A 167 3.67 16.57 -24.06
N GLN A 168 3.61 17.13 -22.84
CA GLN A 168 3.81 16.36 -21.62
C GLN A 168 2.50 15.75 -21.13
N THR A 169 2.63 14.54 -20.58
CA THR A 169 1.54 13.81 -19.93
C THR A 169 1.36 14.31 -18.50
N LEU A 170 0.11 14.51 -18.11
CA LEU A 170 -0.30 14.74 -16.73
C LEU A 170 0.04 13.50 -15.88
N PRO A 171 0.87 13.64 -14.82
CA PRO A 171 1.30 12.51 -14.00
C PRO A 171 0.12 11.66 -13.50
N GLY A 172 0.25 10.33 -13.61
CA GLY A 172 -0.79 9.40 -13.18
C GLY A 172 -1.98 9.27 -14.12
N THR A 173 -1.89 9.83 -15.33
CA THR A 173 -2.96 9.73 -16.33
C THR A 173 -2.40 9.40 -17.72
N THR A 174 -3.31 9.22 -18.67
CA THR A 174 -3.01 9.16 -20.10
C THR A 174 -3.12 10.53 -20.78
N VAL A 175 -3.56 11.56 -20.06
CA VAL A 175 -3.88 12.89 -20.60
C VAL A 175 -2.60 13.66 -20.88
N PHE A 176 -2.49 14.29 -22.05
CA PHE A 176 -1.38 15.19 -22.36
C PHE A 176 -1.85 16.53 -22.91
N TYR A 177 -1.04 17.58 -22.73
CA TYR A 177 -1.35 18.90 -23.25
C TYR A 177 -0.87 19.07 -24.69
N ALA A 178 -1.78 19.27 -25.63
CA ALA A 178 -1.45 19.41 -27.06
C ALA A 178 -1.35 20.88 -27.52
N GLY A 179 -1.47 21.83 -26.59
CA GLY A 179 -1.29 23.26 -26.85
C GLY A 179 -2.58 24.06 -26.80
N LYS A 180 -2.45 25.36 -27.03
CA LYS A 180 -3.54 26.33 -27.00
C LYS A 180 -4.20 26.45 -28.37
N THR A 181 -5.52 26.59 -28.37
CA THR A 181 -6.34 26.86 -29.55
C THR A 181 -7.28 28.04 -29.30
N THR A 182 -8.06 28.44 -30.31
CA THR A 182 -9.13 29.44 -30.17
C THR A 182 -10.25 28.98 -29.23
N ASP A 183 -10.45 27.67 -29.10
CA ASP A 183 -11.53 27.08 -28.30
C ASP A 183 -11.13 26.77 -26.85
N GLY A 184 -9.83 26.73 -26.57
CA GLY A 184 -9.26 26.47 -25.24
C GLY A 184 -7.93 25.71 -25.29
N ALA A 185 -7.52 25.16 -24.14
CA ALA A 185 -6.48 24.16 -24.04
C ALA A 185 -6.93 22.88 -24.75
N LEU A 186 -6.13 22.39 -25.70
CA LEU A 186 -6.35 21.11 -26.35
C LEU A 186 -5.69 20.00 -25.53
N LEU A 187 -6.48 19.01 -25.12
CA LEU A 187 -6.03 17.83 -24.38
C LEU A 187 -6.16 16.59 -25.25
N GLY A 188 -5.12 15.76 -25.25
CA GLY A 188 -5.11 14.45 -25.90
C GLY A 188 -5.05 13.32 -24.89
N GLY A 189 -5.20 12.08 -25.36
CA GLY A 189 -5.03 10.88 -24.54
C GLY A 189 -6.15 10.63 -23.53
N THR A 190 -7.33 11.23 -23.73
CA THR A 190 -8.53 10.95 -22.94
C THR A 190 -9.66 10.41 -23.81
N ILE A 191 -10.52 9.56 -23.23
CA ILE A 191 -11.76 9.07 -23.85
C ILE A 191 -12.93 10.06 -23.74
N GLN A 192 -12.72 11.22 -23.12
CA GLN A 192 -13.74 12.26 -23.02
C GLN A 192 -14.11 12.81 -24.40
N THR A 193 -15.39 13.13 -24.59
CA THR A 193 -15.96 13.53 -25.90
C THR A 193 -15.47 14.89 -26.39
N SER A 194 -15.19 15.82 -25.47
CA SER A 194 -14.61 17.13 -25.81
C SER A 194 -13.13 17.15 -25.45
N PRO A 195 -12.22 17.47 -26.40
CA PRO A 195 -10.79 17.60 -26.11
C PRO A 195 -10.41 19.02 -25.63
N TYR A 196 -11.33 19.99 -25.66
CA TYR A 196 -11.03 21.39 -25.33
C TYR A 196 -11.43 21.73 -23.89
N ARG A 197 -10.59 22.48 -23.18
CA ARG A 197 -10.89 23.05 -21.85
C ARG A 197 -10.55 24.53 -21.78
N LYS A 198 -11.48 25.34 -21.29
CA LYS A 198 -11.27 26.75 -20.96
C LYS A 198 -10.83 26.90 -19.51
N GLU A 199 -10.39 28.09 -19.13
CA GLU A 199 -10.10 28.41 -17.73
C GLU A 199 -11.36 28.22 -16.88
N GLY A 200 -11.21 27.54 -15.73
CA GLY A 200 -12.31 27.15 -14.85
C GLY A 200 -12.99 25.82 -15.21
N ASP A 201 -12.81 25.30 -16.43
CA ASP A 201 -13.39 24.03 -16.83
C ASP A 201 -12.80 22.87 -16.02
N ALA A 202 -13.65 21.87 -15.77
CA ALA A 202 -13.26 20.66 -15.07
C ALA A 202 -12.57 19.66 -16.01
N LEU A 203 -11.55 18.99 -15.49
CA LEU A 203 -10.91 17.81 -16.05
C LEU A 203 -11.07 16.68 -15.04
N VAL A 204 -12.04 15.81 -15.29
CA VAL A 204 -12.25 14.60 -14.49
C VAL A 204 -11.63 13.43 -15.24
N TRP A 205 -10.75 12.68 -14.60
CA TRP A 205 -10.13 11.48 -15.15
C TRP A 205 -10.21 10.35 -14.13
N THR A 206 -10.62 9.17 -14.56
CA THR A 206 -10.68 7.98 -13.70
C THR A 206 -9.96 6.83 -14.40
N GLY A 207 -9.07 6.18 -13.67
CA GLY A 207 -8.24 5.13 -14.25
C GLY A 207 -7.59 4.22 -13.23
N GLN A 208 -6.96 3.19 -13.78
CA GLN A 208 -6.17 2.23 -13.05
C GLN A 208 -4.70 2.61 -13.17
N LEU A 209 -3.98 2.68 -12.05
CA LEU A 209 -2.53 2.92 -12.04
C LEU A 209 -1.75 1.61 -11.96
N ARG A 210 -2.32 0.61 -11.29
CA ARG A 210 -1.79 -0.75 -11.14
C ARG A 210 -2.96 -1.72 -10.96
N ALA A 211 -2.70 -3.03 -11.06
CA ALA A 211 -3.71 -4.08 -10.84
C ALA A 211 -4.54 -3.87 -9.54
N ASN A 212 -3.89 -3.33 -8.50
CA ASN A 212 -4.43 -3.10 -7.17
C ASN A 212 -4.68 -1.64 -6.80
N VAL A 213 -4.52 -0.69 -7.74
CA VAL A 213 -4.68 0.75 -7.47
C VAL A 213 -5.52 1.44 -8.53
N MET A 214 -6.61 2.05 -8.08
CA MET A 214 -7.42 2.98 -8.85
C MET A 214 -7.22 4.41 -8.35
N VAL A 215 -7.32 5.36 -9.28
CA VAL A 215 -7.31 6.79 -8.98
C VAL A 215 -8.44 7.49 -9.74
N ARG A 216 -8.98 8.51 -9.11
CA ARG A 216 -9.82 9.53 -9.76
C ARG A 216 -9.22 10.89 -9.49
N TYR A 217 -9.06 11.66 -10.55
CA TYR A 217 -8.68 13.06 -10.50
C TYR A 217 -9.90 13.92 -10.78
N ASP A 218 -10.14 14.91 -9.93
CA ASP A 218 -11.10 15.98 -10.13
C ASP A 218 -10.32 17.30 -10.17
N LEU A 219 -9.84 17.65 -11.37
CA LEU A 219 -9.00 18.83 -11.61
C LEU A 219 -9.78 19.95 -12.29
N ARG A 220 -9.23 21.15 -12.24
CA ARG A 220 -9.72 22.33 -12.97
C ARG A 220 -8.57 23.06 -13.63
N VAL A 221 -8.82 23.58 -14.82
CA VAL A 221 -7.88 24.44 -15.54
C VAL A 221 -7.80 25.78 -14.83
N VAL A 222 -6.62 26.14 -14.35
CA VAL A 222 -6.36 27.48 -13.78
C VAL A 222 -6.07 28.46 -14.90
N ASN A 223 -5.11 28.12 -15.76
CA ASN A 223 -4.75 28.89 -16.96
C ASN A 223 -4.00 28.00 -17.96
N PHE A 224 -3.84 28.50 -19.18
CA PHE A 224 -3.02 27.86 -20.21
C PHE A 224 -2.41 28.87 -21.19
N THR A 225 -1.22 28.56 -21.67
CA THR A 225 -0.45 29.28 -22.67
C THR A 225 -0.11 28.35 -23.83
N ASP A 226 0.55 28.83 -24.89
CA ASP A 226 0.95 27.97 -26.01
C ASP A 226 1.86 26.80 -25.60
N ASN A 227 2.55 26.91 -24.47
CA ASN A 227 3.55 25.94 -24.01
C ASN A 227 3.25 25.30 -22.63
N ARG A 228 2.21 25.71 -21.92
CA ARG A 228 1.94 25.23 -20.56
C ARG A 228 0.46 25.19 -20.22
N LEU A 229 0.08 24.20 -19.43
CA LEU A 229 -1.23 24.05 -18.81
C LEU A 229 -1.06 23.93 -17.29
N ASN A 230 -1.82 24.73 -16.54
CA ASN A 230 -1.84 24.66 -15.08
C ASN A 230 -3.19 24.13 -14.59
N LEU A 231 -3.13 23.13 -13.71
CA LEU A 231 -4.28 22.41 -13.16
C LEU A 231 -4.21 22.39 -11.64
N VAL A 232 -5.36 22.50 -10.98
CA VAL A 232 -5.50 22.32 -9.53
C VAL A 232 -6.73 21.48 -9.22
N GLY A 233 -6.72 20.75 -8.12
CA GLY A 233 -7.88 20.00 -7.68
C GLY A 233 -7.50 18.93 -6.68
N THR A 234 -8.15 17.77 -6.79
CA THR A 234 -7.93 16.65 -5.87
C THR A 234 -7.76 15.33 -6.61
N ALA A 235 -7.17 14.37 -5.90
CA ALA A 235 -7.19 12.96 -6.25
C ALA A 235 -7.85 12.13 -5.15
N ASP A 236 -8.56 11.10 -5.56
CA ASP A 236 -9.04 10.02 -4.72
C ASP A 236 -8.33 8.72 -5.12
N LEU A 237 -7.82 7.96 -4.15
CA LEU A 237 -7.19 6.66 -4.35
C LEU A 237 -8.02 5.56 -3.72
N ALA A 238 -8.10 4.42 -4.39
CA ALA A 238 -8.59 3.16 -3.84
C ALA A 238 -7.54 2.07 -4.05
N ILE A 239 -7.12 1.44 -2.96
CA ILE A 239 -6.07 0.42 -2.95
C ILE A 239 -6.63 -0.88 -2.39
N THR A 240 -6.30 -1.98 -3.06
CA THR A 240 -6.60 -3.33 -2.61
C THR A 240 -5.30 -4.02 -2.16
N PRO A 241 -5.15 -4.40 -0.88
CA PRO A 241 -4.02 -5.21 -0.43
C PRO A 241 -3.92 -6.53 -1.21
N ALA A 242 -2.73 -7.12 -1.27
CA ALA A 242 -2.62 -8.52 -1.70
C ALA A 242 -3.38 -9.41 -0.72
N GLN A 243 -4.11 -10.39 -1.25
CA GLN A 243 -4.70 -11.47 -0.45
C GLN A 243 -3.63 -12.45 0.02
#